data_AF-A0A090N987-F1
#
_entry.id   AF-A0A090N987-F1
#
_cell.length_a   1.000
_cell.length_b   1.000
_cell.length_c   1.000
_cell.angle_alpha   90.00
_cell.angle_beta   90.00
_cell.angle_gamma   90.00
#
_symmetry.space_group_name_H-M   'P 1'
#
loop_
_entity.id
_entity.type
_entity.pdbx_description
1 polymer ?
#
loop_
_entity_poly.entity_id
_entity_poly.type
_entity_poly.pdbx_seq_one_letter_code
_entity_poly.pdbx_strand_id
1 'polypeptide(L)'
;MEGKAENLTWHKARTGVSLSFSISYTLSAAPALSQQAVDQEWSYMDFLEHLLHEEKLARHQRKQAMYTRMAAFPAVKTFEEYDFTFATGAPQKQLQSLRSLSFIERNENIVLLGPSGVGKTHLAIAMGYEAFKIFMI
;
A
#
# COMPACT_ATOMS: atom_id res chain seq x y z
N MET A 1 41.63 32.91 5.52
CA MET A 1 41.86 32.61 6.95
C MET A 1 40.54 32.82 7.68
N GLU A 2 39.43 32.15 7.34
CA GLU A 2 39.19 30.70 7.35
C GLU A 2 39.38 30.09 8.74
N GLY A 3 38.31 29.51 9.28
CA GLY A 3 38.22 28.93 10.63
C GLY A 3 36.77 28.84 11.09
N LYS A 4 35.94 28.07 10.37
CA LYS A 4 35.53 26.69 10.72
C LYS A 4 34.52 26.62 11.87
N ALA A 5 33.25 26.49 11.47
CA ALA A 5 32.22 25.82 12.25
C ALA A 5 32.60 24.36 12.41
N GLU A 6 32.75 23.86 13.64
CA GLU A 6 32.86 22.42 13.91
C GLU A 6 32.63 22.14 15.41
N ASN A 7 31.86 21.07 15.67
CA ASN A 7 31.78 20.28 16.91
C ASN A 7 30.65 20.57 17.91
N LEU A 8 29.40 20.48 17.44
CA LEU A 8 28.29 19.95 18.25
C LEU A 8 27.93 18.54 17.74
N THR A 9 28.89 17.62 17.89
CA THR A 9 28.71 16.18 17.68
C THR A 9 28.09 15.59 18.94
N TRP A 10 26.77 15.38 18.90
CA TRP A 10 26.04 14.65 19.94
C TRP A 10 26.65 13.25 20.11
N HIS A 11 27.08 12.95 21.33
CA HIS A 11 27.54 11.62 21.73
C HIS A 11 26.45 10.59 21.47
N LYS A 12 26.66 9.78 20.42
CA LYS A 12 25.96 8.50 20.19
C LYS A 12 26.30 7.58 21.36
N ALA A 13 25.49 7.65 22.41
CA ALA A 13 25.63 6.80 23.58
C ALA A 13 25.40 5.34 23.19
N ARG A 14 26.33 4.52 23.68
CA ARG A 14 26.46 3.07 23.53
C ARG A 14 25.19 2.32 23.93
N THR A 15 24.43 1.85 22.96
CA THR A 15 23.78 0.53 23.01
C THR A 15 23.82 -0.05 21.59
N GLY A 16 24.43 -1.24 21.47
CA GLY A 16 24.63 -1.95 20.21
C GLY A 16 23.36 -2.60 19.66
N VAL A 17 22.26 -1.84 19.62
CA VAL A 17 21.06 -2.19 18.88
C VAL A 17 20.61 -0.91 18.18
N SER A 18 21.09 -0.72 16.95
CA SER A 18 20.48 0.25 16.04
C SER A 18 19.15 -0.33 15.57
N LEU A 19 18.18 -0.46 16.47
CA LEU A 19 16.77 -0.46 16.11
C LEU A 19 16.48 0.97 15.64
N SER A 20 16.93 1.30 14.42
CA SER A 20 16.24 2.30 13.61
C SER A 20 14.88 1.69 13.28
N PHE A 21 14.03 1.54 14.29
CA PHE A 21 12.62 1.37 14.04
C PHE A 21 12.25 2.69 13.37
N SER A 22 12.09 2.65 12.05
CA SER A 22 11.66 3.80 11.26
C SER A 22 10.20 4.09 11.59
N ILE A 23 9.90 4.38 12.86
CA ILE A 23 8.61 4.83 13.35
C ILE A 23 8.48 6.32 13.04
N SER A 24 8.63 6.65 11.76
CA SER A 24 8.66 8.04 11.34
C SER A 24 7.26 8.68 11.42
N TYR A 25 6.19 7.88 11.39
CA TYR A 25 4.82 8.39 11.44
C TYR A 25 4.28 8.58 12.85
N THR A 26 4.73 7.79 13.83
CA THR A 26 4.27 7.98 15.23
C THR A 26 4.67 9.31 15.81
N LEU A 27 5.81 9.88 15.42
CA LEU A 27 6.22 11.20 15.92
C LEU A 27 5.21 12.30 15.53
N SER A 28 4.57 12.17 14.37
CA SER A 28 3.51 13.08 13.95
C SER A 28 2.15 12.75 14.57
N ALA A 29 1.84 11.46 14.77
CA ALA A 29 0.52 11.02 15.24
C ALA A 29 0.37 10.98 16.78
N ALA A 30 1.48 10.82 17.51
CA ALA A 30 1.49 10.65 18.96
C ALA A 30 0.85 11.81 19.73
N PRO A 31 1.04 13.10 19.39
CA PRO A 31 0.40 14.19 20.12
C PRO A 31 -1.14 14.14 20.02
N ALA A 32 -1.66 13.89 18.82
CA ALA A 32 -3.11 13.81 18.58
C ALA A 32 -3.72 12.59 19.28
N LEU A 33 -3.08 11.42 19.16
CA LEU A 33 -3.51 10.19 19.84
C LEU A 33 -3.39 10.29 21.36
N SER A 34 -2.40 11.02 21.88
CA SER A 34 -2.24 11.22 23.31
C SER A 34 -3.36 12.08 23.88
N GLN A 35 -3.79 13.11 23.16
CA GLN A 35 -4.94 13.91 23.58
C GLN A 35 -6.22 13.07 23.54
N GLN A 36 -6.40 12.29 22.47
CA GLN A 36 -7.54 11.38 22.34
C GLN A 36 -7.56 10.32 23.44
N ALA A 37 -6.40 9.79 23.84
CA ALA A 37 -6.28 8.84 24.94
C ALA A 37 -6.71 9.43 26.28
N VAL A 38 -6.41 10.70 26.53
CA VAL A 38 -6.89 11.41 27.73
C VAL A 38 -8.40 11.62 27.67
N ASP A 39 -8.91 12.09 26.54
CA ASP A 39 -10.34 12.41 26.36
C ASP A 39 -11.23 11.14 26.44
N GLN A 40 -10.70 9.99 26.03
CA GLN A 40 -11.40 8.70 26.02
C GLN A 40 -10.97 7.75 27.15
N GLU A 41 -10.16 8.24 28.12
CA GLU A 41 -9.67 7.48 29.28
C GLU A 41 -9.00 6.14 28.89
N TRP A 42 -8.23 6.14 27.80
CA TRP A 42 -7.51 4.95 27.32
C TRP A 42 -6.43 4.51 28.31
N SER A 43 -6.27 3.20 28.46
CA SER A 43 -5.10 2.67 29.14
C SER A 43 -3.83 2.89 28.30
N TYR A 44 -2.67 2.77 28.93
CA TYR A 44 -1.39 2.82 28.20
C TYR A 44 -1.29 1.75 27.11
N MET A 45 -1.93 0.59 27.30
CA MET A 45 -1.93 -0.48 26.31
C MET A 45 -2.81 -0.12 25.12
N ASP A 46 -3.99 0.49 25.37
CA ASP A 46 -4.88 0.94 24.28
C ASP A 46 -4.20 2.05 23.46
N PHE A 47 -3.56 3.02 24.12
CA PHE A 47 -2.81 4.05 23.44
C PHE A 47 -1.69 3.46 22.55
N LEU A 48 -0.92 2.50 23.08
CA LEU A 48 0.14 1.85 22.32
C LEU A 48 -0.42 1.05 21.12
N GLU A 49 -1.53 0.35 21.31
CA GLU A 49 -2.21 -0.38 20.22
C GLU A 49 -2.62 0.57 19.09
N HIS A 50 -3.29 1.69 19.42
CA HIS A 50 -3.70 2.68 18.44
C HIS A 50 -2.50 3.33 17.74
N LEU A 51 -1.44 3.64 18.48
CA LEU A 51 -0.22 4.21 17.92
C LEU A 51 0.46 3.26 16.92
N LEU A 52 0.54 1.97 17.26
CA LEU A 52 1.09 0.95 16.37
C LEU A 52 0.19 0.67 15.17
N HIS A 53 -1.13 0.74 15.35
CA HIS A 53 -2.11 0.62 14.28
C HIS A 53 -1.94 1.74 13.25
N GLU A 54 -1.83 2.99 13.71
CA GLU A 54 -1.60 4.15 12.85
C GLU A 54 -0.27 4.05 12.07
N GLU A 55 0.83 3.63 12.71
CA GLU A 55 2.09 3.38 12.01
C GLU A 55 1.97 2.24 10.99
N LYS A 56 1.21 1.19 11.31
CA LYS A 56 0.93 0.11 10.35
C LYS A 56 0.20 0.69 9.14
N LEU A 57 -0.90 1.42 9.34
CA LEU A 57 -1.67 2.06 8.26
C LEU A 57 -0.81 3.00 7.40
N ALA A 58 -0.02 3.87 8.02
CA ALA A 58 0.86 4.79 7.30
C ALA A 58 1.95 4.07 6.49
N ARG A 59 2.48 2.93 6.99
CA ARG A 59 3.38 2.07 6.22
C ARG A 59 2.66 1.41 5.04
N HIS A 60 1.43 0.94 5.22
CA HIS A 60 0.63 0.39 4.13
C HIS A 60 0.36 1.42 3.03
N GLN A 61 -0.07 2.64 3.40
CA GLN A 61 -0.32 3.72 2.45
C GLN A 61 0.94 4.10 1.65
N ARG A 62 2.10 4.20 2.32
CA ARG A 62 3.38 4.47 1.65
C ARG A 62 3.75 3.37 0.65
N LYS A 63 3.57 2.10 1.02
CA LYS A 63 3.81 0.97 0.12
C LYS A 63 2.83 1.00 -1.06
N GLN A 64 1.54 1.21 -0.82
CA GLN A 64 0.53 1.34 -1.88
C GLN A 64 0.91 2.43 -2.88
N ALA A 65 1.23 3.64 -2.41
CA ALA A 65 1.64 4.75 -3.26
C ALA A 65 2.90 4.43 -4.08
N MET A 66 3.89 3.81 -3.44
CA MET A 66 5.14 3.39 -4.09
C MET A 66 4.90 2.33 -5.17
N TYR A 67 4.17 1.26 -4.88
CA TYR A 67 3.88 0.21 -5.85
C TYR A 67 2.98 0.69 -6.99
N THR A 68 2.00 1.55 -6.70
CA THR A 68 1.15 2.18 -7.73
C THR A 68 2.01 3.00 -8.70
N ARG A 69 2.97 3.76 -8.17
CA ARG A 69 3.94 4.51 -8.99
C ARG A 69 4.85 3.59 -9.79
N MET A 70 5.33 2.50 -9.19
CA MET A 70 6.22 1.53 -9.86
C MET A 70 5.51 0.74 -10.97
N ALA A 71 4.22 0.47 -10.82
CA ALA A 71 3.44 -0.26 -11.81
C ALA A 71 3.33 0.49 -13.14
N ALA A 72 3.54 1.82 -13.14
CA ALA A 72 3.62 2.66 -14.33
C ALA A 72 2.47 2.46 -15.31
N PHE A 73 1.27 2.14 -14.80
CA PHE A 73 0.10 1.96 -15.64
C PHE A 73 -0.22 3.28 -16.36
N PRO A 74 -0.49 3.25 -17.68
CA PRO A 74 -0.78 4.46 -18.45
C PRO A 74 -2.10 5.14 -18.00
N ALA A 75 -2.97 4.39 -17.34
CA ALA A 75 -4.16 4.88 -16.66
C ALA A 75 -4.54 3.89 -15.54
N VAL A 76 -5.22 4.37 -14.50
CA VAL A 76 -5.92 3.49 -13.55
C VAL A 76 -7.17 2.97 -14.25
N LYS A 77 -7.33 1.65 -14.28
CA LYS A 77 -8.52 0.96 -14.79
C LYS A 77 -9.01 0.00 -13.73
N THR A 78 -10.31 -0.07 -13.55
CA THR A 78 -10.94 -1.01 -12.60
C THR A 78 -11.80 -2.01 -13.35
N PHE A 79 -12.17 -3.10 -12.67
CA PHE A 79 -13.08 -4.06 -13.28
C PHE A 79 -14.50 -3.51 -13.44
N GLU A 80 -14.89 -2.48 -12.67
CA GLU A 80 -16.19 -1.81 -12.73
C GLU A 80 -16.34 -0.98 -14.01
N GLU A 81 -15.25 -0.41 -14.50
CA GLU A 81 -15.20 0.37 -15.74
C GLU A 81 -15.19 -0.50 -17.01
N TYR A 82 -15.13 -1.82 -16.88
CA TYR A 82 -15.10 -2.72 -18.03
C TYR A 82 -16.50 -2.94 -18.61
N ASP A 83 -16.70 -2.52 -19.85
CA ASP A 83 -17.96 -2.72 -20.56
C ASP A 83 -18.07 -4.14 -21.15
N PHE A 84 -18.84 -4.98 -20.46
CA PHE A 84 -19.14 -6.35 -20.89
C PHE A 84 -20.08 -6.42 -22.10
N THR A 85 -20.76 -5.33 -22.48
CA THR A 85 -21.65 -5.30 -23.64
C THR A 85 -20.88 -5.14 -24.95
N PHE A 86 -19.70 -4.53 -24.90
CA PHE A 86 -18.83 -4.32 -26.06
C PHE A 86 -17.95 -5.54 -26.38
N ALA A 87 -17.56 -6.31 -25.35
CA ALA A 87 -16.65 -7.45 -25.49
C ALA A 87 -17.40 -8.78 -25.50
N THR A 88 -17.89 -9.20 -26.66
CA THR A 88 -18.59 -10.49 -26.87
C THR A 88 -17.73 -11.74 -26.68
N GLY A 89 -16.44 -11.60 -26.39
CA GLY A 89 -15.47 -12.70 -26.39
C GLY A 89 -15.13 -13.33 -25.04
N ALA A 90 -15.39 -12.66 -23.91
CA ALA A 90 -14.96 -13.13 -22.60
C ALA A 90 -16.16 -13.52 -21.71
N PRO A 91 -16.26 -14.77 -21.24
CA PRO A 91 -17.35 -15.20 -20.37
C PRO A 91 -17.31 -14.39 -19.06
N GLN A 92 -18.35 -13.59 -18.80
CA GLN A 92 -18.45 -12.72 -17.62
C GLN A 92 -18.17 -13.49 -16.30
N LYS A 93 -18.61 -14.76 -16.21
CA LYS A 93 -18.35 -15.63 -15.06
C LYS A 93 -16.85 -15.89 -14.83
N GLN A 94 -16.08 -16.10 -15.89
CA GLN A 94 -14.63 -16.28 -15.78
C GLN A 94 -13.95 -14.96 -15.37
N LEU A 95 -14.36 -13.84 -15.95
CA LEU A 95 -13.80 -12.54 -15.55
C LEU A 95 -14.11 -12.19 -14.09
N GLN A 96 -15.29 -12.56 -13.59
CA GLN A 96 -15.61 -12.39 -12.17
C GLN A 96 -14.75 -13.29 -11.27
N SER A 97 -14.44 -14.52 -11.67
CA SER A 97 -13.53 -15.36 -10.87
C SER A 97 -12.12 -14.77 -10.81
N LEU A 98 -11.67 -14.09 -11.87
CA LEU A 98 -10.38 -13.39 -11.89
C LEU A 98 -10.33 -12.16 -10.97
N ARG A 99 -11.47 -11.52 -10.63
CA ARG A 99 -11.51 -10.42 -9.64
C ARG A 99 -11.02 -10.84 -8.26
N SER A 100 -11.17 -12.11 -7.90
CA SER A 100 -10.66 -12.66 -6.63
C SER A 100 -9.14 -12.70 -6.57
N LEU A 101 -8.47 -12.61 -7.72
CA LEU A 101 -7.02 -12.77 -7.87
C LEU A 101 -6.45 -14.08 -7.31
N SER A 102 -7.31 -15.08 -7.09
CA SER A 102 -6.92 -16.38 -6.53
C SER A 102 -5.89 -17.15 -7.38
N PHE A 103 -5.72 -16.77 -8.65
CA PHE A 103 -4.65 -17.29 -9.50
C PHE A 103 -3.24 -16.91 -9.01
N ILE A 104 -3.10 -15.77 -8.31
CA ILE A 104 -1.83 -15.34 -7.73
C ILE A 104 -1.41 -16.31 -6.63
N GLU A 105 -2.33 -16.65 -5.72
CA GLU A 105 -2.08 -17.61 -4.63
C GLU A 105 -1.78 -19.02 -5.16
N ARG A 106 -2.41 -19.40 -6.28
CA ARG A 106 -2.18 -20.68 -6.95
C ARG A 106 -0.94 -20.72 -7.85
N ASN A 107 -0.21 -19.60 -8.00
CA ASN A 107 0.90 -19.44 -8.94
C ASN A 107 0.53 -19.79 -10.39
N GLU A 108 -0.67 -19.41 -10.82
CA GLU A 108 -1.18 -19.62 -12.16
C GLU A 108 -0.97 -18.40 -13.05
N ASN A 109 -0.70 -18.64 -14.34
CA ASN A 109 -0.55 -17.57 -15.33
C ASN A 109 -1.88 -17.32 -16.05
N ILE A 110 -2.22 -16.05 -16.25
CA ILE A 110 -3.37 -15.65 -17.08
C ILE A 110 -2.88 -15.18 -18.44
N VAL A 111 -3.48 -15.74 -19.48
CA VAL A 111 -3.26 -15.30 -20.87
C VAL A 111 -4.58 -14.77 -21.42
N LEU A 112 -4.61 -13.49 -21.78
CA LEU A 112 -5.78 -12.86 -22.40
C LEU A 112 -5.66 -12.94 -23.92
N LEU A 113 -6.50 -13.76 -24.56
CA LEU A 113 -6.53 -13.96 -26.01
C LEU A 113 -7.84 -13.42 -26.60
N GLY A 114 -7.75 -12.81 -27.77
CA GLY A 114 -8.92 -12.32 -28.50
C GLY A 114 -8.59 -11.18 -29.46
N PRO A 115 -9.57 -10.75 -30.28
CA PRO A 115 -9.39 -9.68 -31.27
C PRO A 115 -8.87 -8.38 -30.66
N SER A 116 -8.22 -7.53 -31.45
CA SER A 116 -7.82 -6.20 -30.98
C SER A 116 -9.05 -5.38 -30.55
N GLY A 117 -8.89 -4.51 -29.56
CA GLY A 117 -9.97 -3.60 -29.11
C GLY A 117 -10.98 -4.17 -28.10
N VAL A 118 -10.96 -5.47 -27.75
CA VAL A 118 -11.92 -6.08 -26.79
C VAL A 118 -11.60 -5.82 -25.30
N GLY A 119 -10.73 -4.86 -25.01
CA GLY A 119 -10.39 -4.45 -23.64
C GLY A 119 -9.45 -5.38 -22.85
N LYS A 120 -8.65 -6.23 -23.52
CA LYS A 120 -7.65 -7.08 -22.85
C LYS A 120 -6.64 -6.28 -22.01
N THR A 121 -6.14 -5.17 -22.53
CA THR A 121 -5.22 -4.28 -21.80
C THR A 121 -5.90 -3.64 -20.59
N HIS A 122 -7.17 -3.26 -20.70
CA HIS A 122 -7.95 -2.74 -19.58
C HIS A 122 -8.02 -3.78 -18.46
N LEU A 123 -8.36 -5.02 -18.80
CA LEU A 123 -8.47 -6.12 -17.83
C LEU A 123 -7.13 -6.44 -17.16
N ALA A 124 -6.02 -6.43 -17.91
CA ALA A 124 -4.68 -6.64 -17.36
C ALA A 124 -4.30 -5.54 -16.36
N ILE A 125 -4.59 -4.27 -16.69
CA ILE A 125 -4.37 -3.14 -15.79
C ILE A 125 -5.26 -3.26 -14.54
N ALA A 126 -6.54 -3.60 -14.72
CA ALA A 126 -7.49 -3.76 -13.60
C ALA A 126 -7.10 -4.89 -12.66
N MET A 127 -6.62 -6.03 -13.17
CA MET A 127 -6.07 -7.12 -12.35
C MET A 127 -4.86 -6.65 -11.56
N GLY A 128 -3.91 -5.98 -12.21
CA GLY A 128 -2.73 -5.45 -11.52
C GLY A 128 -3.09 -4.44 -10.44
N TYR A 129 -4.04 -3.54 -10.72
CA TYR A 129 -4.53 -2.56 -9.77
C TYR A 129 -5.20 -3.21 -8.54
N GLU A 130 -6.11 -4.16 -8.75
CA GLU A 130 -6.73 -4.91 -7.65
C GLU A 130 -5.70 -5.72 -6.86
N ALA A 131 -4.65 -6.25 -7.51
CA ALA A 131 -3.59 -6.99 -6.81
C ALA A 131 -2.84 -6.10 -5.82
N PHE A 132 -2.50 -4.87 -6.21
CA PHE A 132 -1.88 -3.92 -5.30
C PHE A 132 -2.79 -3.48 -4.15
N LYS A 133 -4.10 -3.48 -4.39
CA LYS A 133 -5.10 -3.14 -3.37
C LYS A 133 -5.30 -4.28 -2.37
N ILE A 134 -5.42 -5.52 -2.82
CA ILE A 134 -5.72 -6.70 -1.98
C ILE A 134 -4.51 -7.21 -1.20
N PHE A 135 -3.34 -7.41 -1.84
CA PHE A 135 -2.15 -7.98 -1.18
C PHE A 135 -1.50 -7.06 -0.14
N MET A 136 -2.10 -5.91 0.14
CA MET A 136 -1.54 -4.88 1.01
C MET A 136 -2.47 -4.50 2.18
N ILE A 137 -3.60 -5.20 2.33
CA ILE A 137 -4.50 -5.21 3.51
C ILE A 137 -4.02 -6.29 4.47
#